data_AF-A0A8D2ZG87-F1
#
_entry.id   AF-A0A8D2ZG87-F1
#
_cell.length_a   1.000
_cell.length_b   1.000
_cell.length_c   1.000
_cell.angle_alpha   90.00
_cell.angle_beta   90.00
_cell.angle_gamma   90.00
#
_symmetry.space_group_name_H-M   'P 1'
#
loop_
_entity.id
_entity.type
_entity.pdbx_description
1 polymer ?
#
loop_
_entity_poly.entity_id
_entity_poly.type
_entity_poly.pdbx_seq_one_letter_code
_entity_poly.pdbx_strand_id
1 'polypeptide(L)'
;MQDMLMVLPNSFQSRYPDKLQCMDVPLLSNDICFNAYPFQITENMICAGYLEGGKDSCQRDSWGPMMCGGELQGVVSWGHGCALRKKPGVYTKVCNYTSWIRNTMASG
;
A
#
# COMPACT_ATOMS: atom_id res chain seq x y z
N MET A 1 -7.97 -1.49 -17.85
CA MET A 1 -7.72 -0.35 -16.96
C MET A 1 -9.01 -0.09 -16.21
N GLN A 2 -9.33 -0.96 -15.24
CA GLN A 2 -10.54 -0.84 -14.41
C GLN A 2 -10.09 -0.40 -13.03
N ASP A 3 -10.82 0.57 -12.50
CA ASP A 3 -10.57 1.25 -11.25
C ASP A 3 -10.45 0.25 -10.10
N MET A 4 -9.33 0.31 -9.38
CA MET A 4 -9.13 -0.42 -8.13
C MET A 4 -9.98 0.25 -7.04
N LEU A 5 -11.29 0.04 -7.16
CA LEU A 5 -12.28 0.31 -6.15
C LEU A 5 -12.81 -1.06 -5.73
N MET A 6 -12.37 -1.61 -4.60
CA MET A 6 -13.13 -2.70 -3.98
C MET A 6 -14.43 -2.08 -3.46
N VAL A 7 -15.46 -2.17 -4.29
CA VAL A 7 -16.82 -1.65 -4.12
C VAL A 7 -17.44 -2.13 -2.80
N LEU A 8 -17.88 -1.20 -1.95
CA LEU A 8 -19.02 -1.41 -1.05
C LEU A 8 -20.30 -1.14 -1.86
N PRO A 9 -21.29 -2.06 -1.97
CA PRO A 9 -22.33 -2.09 -0.95
C PRO A 9 -22.99 -3.47 -0.66
N ASN A 10 -23.56 -3.57 0.55
CA ASN A 10 -24.68 -4.41 0.99
C ASN A 10 -24.95 -5.76 0.29
N SER A 11 -24.41 -6.85 0.84
CA SER A 11 -25.15 -8.06 1.29
C SER A 11 -24.20 -9.28 1.39
N PHE A 12 -23.86 -9.69 2.62
CA PHE A 12 -23.47 -11.04 3.10
C PHE A 12 -22.62 -12.03 2.26
N GLN A 13 -21.95 -11.61 1.18
CA GLN A 13 -20.97 -12.43 0.46
C GLN A 13 -19.66 -11.64 0.34
N SER A 14 -18.59 -12.22 0.90
CA SER A 14 -17.22 -11.69 0.87
C SER A 14 -16.74 -11.51 -0.57
N ARG A 15 -16.91 -10.32 -1.15
CA ARG A 15 -16.78 -10.04 -2.59
C ARG A 15 -15.37 -9.57 -2.97
N TYR A 16 -14.38 -10.41 -2.70
CA TYR A 16 -13.05 -10.22 -3.27
C TYR A 16 -13.05 -10.66 -4.74
N PRO A 17 -12.27 -10.00 -5.62
CA PRO A 17 -12.20 -10.39 -7.02
C PRO A 17 -11.49 -11.75 -7.17
N ASP A 18 -11.99 -12.59 -8.07
CA ASP A 18 -11.34 -13.88 -8.40
C ASP A 18 -10.06 -13.69 -9.22
N LYS A 19 -9.89 -12.51 -9.82
CA LYS A 19 -8.72 -12.16 -10.64
C LYS A 19 -7.80 -11.23 -9.88
N LEU A 20 -6.50 -11.41 -10.07
CA LEU A 20 -5.49 -10.48 -9.57
C LEU A 20 -5.76 -9.07 -10.13
N GLN A 21 -5.76 -8.09 -9.23
CA GLN A 21 -5.92 -6.68 -9.58
C GLN A 21 -4.54 -5.99 -9.61
N CYS A 22 -4.41 -4.96 -10.43
CA CYS A 22 -3.20 -4.17 -10.55
C CYS A 22 -3.55 -2.69 -10.67
N MET A 23 -2.68 -1.83 -10.14
CA MET A 23 -2.84 -0.39 -10.20
C MET A 23 -1.49 0.31 -10.13
N ASP A 24 -1.34 1.37 -10.93
CA ASP A 24 -0.22 2.30 -10.82
C ASP A 24 -0.53 3.36 -9.76
N VAL A 25 0.36 3.49 -8.79
CA VAL A 25 0.29 4.49 -7.72
C VAL A 25 1.58 5.31 -7.68
N PRO A 26 1.50 6.65 -7.56
CA PRO A 26 2.69 7.47 -7.39
C PRO A 26 3.21 7.36 -5.95
N LEU A 27 4.52 7.38 -5.79
CA LEU A 27 5.15 7.55 -4.48
C LEU A 27 4.93 8.99 -4.01
N LEU A 28 4.52 9.16 -2.75
CA LEU A 28 4.31 10.46 -2.14
C LEU A 28 5.54 10.87 -1.31
N SER A 29 5.79 12.18 -1.21
CA SER A 29 6.85 12.68 -0.34
C SER A 29 6.55 12.39 1.13
N ASN A 30 7.60 12.32 1.95
CA ASN A 30 7.45 12.12 3.39
C ASN A 30 6.56 13.19 4.02
N ASP A 31 6.71 14.46 3.65
CA ASP A 31 5.89 15.55 4.18
C ASP A 31 4.39 15.34 3.91
N ILE A 32 4.04 14.88 2.71
CA ILE A 32 2.65 14.55 2.37
C ILE A 32 2.17 13.37 3.24
N CYS A 33 3.00 12.34 3.40
CA CYS A 33 2.67 11.17 4.21
C CYS A 33 2.46 11.52 5.69
N PHE A 34 3.37 12.31 6.28
CA PHE A 34 3.27 12.81 7.65
C PHE A 34 2.04 13.68 7.86
N ASN A 35 1.71 14.55 6.91
CA ASN A 35 0.52 15.39 6.99
C ASN A 35 -0.79 14.58 6.86
N ALA A 36 -0.79 13.51 6.07
CA ALA A 36 -1.93 12.61 5.95
C ALA A 36 -2.17 11.79 7.23
N TYR A 37 -1.10 11.44 7.94
CA TYR A 37 -1.11 10.59 9.14
C TYR A 37 -0.21 11.15 10.27
N PRO A 38 -0.61 12.27 10.92
CA PRO A 38 0.20 12.90 11.95
C PRO A 38 0.54 11.93 13.09
N PHE A 39 1.82 11.86 13.43
CA PHE A 39 2.38 11.02 14.51
C PHE A 39 2.24 9.50 14.33
N GLN A 40 1.79 9.01 13.17
CA GLN A 40 1.60 7.58 12.90
C GLN A 40 2.59 7.00 11.88
N ILE A 41 3.29 7.87 11.14
CA ILE A 41 4.31 7.45 10.17
C ILE A 41 5.68 7.36 10.86
N THR A 42 6.40 6.28 10.58
CA THR A 42 7.79 6.08 11.03
C THR A 42 8.74 6.10 9.83
N GLU A 43 10.05 6.11 10.08
CA GLU A 43 11.08 6.04 9.02
C GLU A 43 11.06 4.74 8.19
N ASN A 44 10.35 3.72 8.69
CA ASN A 44 10.18 2.41 8.06
C ASN A 44 8.95 2.33 7.16
N MET A 45 8.29 3.46 6.90
CA MET A 45 7.06 3.54 6.13
C MET A 45 7.22 4.51 4.95
N ILE A 46 6.47 4.24 3.89
CA ILE A 46 6.29 5.14 2.73
C ILE A 46 4.81 5.19 2.36
N CYS A 47 4.33 6.34 1.88
CA CYS A 47 2.97 6.46 1.35
C CYS A 47 2.99 6.42 -0.18
N ALA A 48 2.00 5.76 -0.77
CA ALA A 48 1.76 5.79 -2.21
C ALA A 48 0.26 5.86 -2.51
N GLY A 49 -0.09 6.53 -3.60
CA GLY A 49 -1.48 6.66 -4.05
C GLY A 49 -1.89 8.10 -4.33
N TYR A 50 -3.19 8.30 -4.45
CA TYR A 50 -3.80 9.54 -4.94
C TYR A 50 -4.46 10.30 -3.78
N LEU A 51 -4.10 11.57 -3.55
CA LEU A 51 -4.65 12.36 -2.43
C LEU A 51 -6.12 12.73 -2.63
N GLU A 52 -6.62 12.69 -3.85
CA GLU A 52 -8.02 12.80 -4.20
C GLU A 52 -8.84 11.58 -3.74
N GLY A 53 -8.20 10.43 -3.47
CA GLY A 53 -8.84 9.16 -3.18
C GLY A 53 -9.26 8.41 -4.45
N GLY A 54 -10.21 7.47 -4.31
CA GLY A 54 -10.77 6.69 -5.42
C GLY A 54 -9.92 5.53 -5.94
N LYS A 55 -8.63 5.48 -5.58
CA LYS A 55 -7.67 4.46 -6.02
C LYS A 55 -6.70 4.13 -4.89
N ASP A 56 -6.77 2.91 -4.38
CA ASP A 56 -5.92 2.45 -3.27
C ASP A 56 -5.89 0.92 -3.17
N SER A 57 -4.86 0.39 -2.53
CA SER A 57 -4.91 -0.95 -1.94
C SER A 57 -5.97 -1.01 -0.83
N CYS A 58 -6.50 -2.20 -0.53
CA CYS A 58 -7.54 -2.34 0.48
C CYS A 58 -7.35 -3.61 1.32
N GLN A 59 -8.39 -4.01 2.07
CA GLN A 59 -8.33 -5.22 2.87
C GLN A 59 -8.01 -6.43 1.99
N ARG A 60 -7.11 -7.29 2.48
CA ARG A 60 -6.53 -8.47 1.81
C ARG A 60 -5.48 -8.21 0.74
N ASP A 61 -5.19 -6.96 0.43
CA ASP A 61 -3.98 -6.63 -0.34
C ASP A 61 -2.74 -6.55 0.55
N SER A 62 -2.90 -6.55 1.88
CA SER A 62 -1.79 -6.59 2.85
C SER A 62 -0.78 -7.67 2.50
N TRP A 63 0.51 -7.34 2.62
CA TRP A 63 1.66 -8.16 2.19
C TRP A 63 1.89 -8.24 0.67
N GLY A 64 0.99 -7.66 -0.13
CA GLY A 64 1.13 -7.53 -1.57
C GLY A 64 2.29 -6.59 -1.96
N PRO A 65 2.88 -6.78 -3.16
CA PRO A 65 4.04 -6.04 -3.59
C PRO A 65 3.68 -4.66 -4.17
N MET A 66 4.50 -3.65 -3.85
CA MET A 66 4.60 -2.40 -4.60
C MET A 66 5.93 -2.38 -5.36
N MET A 67 5.84 -2.47 -6.69
CA MET A 67 7.00 -2.53 -7.58
C MET A 67 7.27 -1.16 -8.22
N CYS A 68 8.51 -0.71 -8.24
CA CYS A 68 8.95 0.48 -8.99
C CYS A 68 10.21 0.14 -9.79
N GLY A 69 10.19 0.37 -11.11
CA GLY A 69 11.36 0.11 -11.96
C GLY A 69 11.84 -1.35 -11.96
N GLY A 70 10.95 -2.32 -11.68
CA GLY A 70 11.31 -3.73 -11.55
C GLY A 70 11.81 -4.15 -10.16
N GLU A 71 11.89 -3.23 -9.20
CA GLU A 71 12.33 -3.49 -7.83
C GLU A 71 11.17 -3.44 -6.84
N LEU A 72 11.19 -4.30 -5.83
CA LEU A 72 10.23 -4.27 -4.71
C LEU A 72 10.59 -3.12 -3.76
N GLN A 73 9.84 -2.03 -3.80
CA GLN A 73 10.07 -0.85 -2.96
C GLN A 73 9.20 -0.84 -1.71
N GLY A 74 8.02 -1.46 -1.78
CA GLY A 74 7.06 -1.47 -0.68
C GLY A 74 6.28 -2.76 -0.53
N VAL A 75 5.78 -2.97 0.68
CA VAL A 75 4.84 -4.05 1.00
C VAL A 75 3.59 -3.41 1.58
N VAL A 76 2.41 -3.72 1.02
CA VAL A 76 1.13 -3.17 1.48
C VAL A 76 0.98 -3.43 2.98
N SER A 77 0.76 -2.38 3.76
CA SER A 77 0.73 -2.46 5.21
C SER A 77 -0.62 -2.06 5.77
N TRP A 78 -0.98 -0.77 5.69
CA TRP A 78 -2.19 -0.24 6.31
C TRP A 78 -2.64 1.10 5.69
N GLY A 79 -3.79 1.60 6.14
CA GLY A 79 -4.35 2.90 5.78
C GLY A 79 -5.62 3.17 6.59
N HIS A 80 -6.08 4.43 6.64
CA HIS A 80 -7.40 4.75 7.21
C HIS A 80 -8.47 4.52 6.15
N GLY A 81 -9.24 3.45 6.27
CA GLY A 81 -10.18 3.04 5.22
C GLY A 81 -9.44 2.63 3.93
N CYS A 82 -10.14 2.70 2.80
CA CYS A 82 -9.54 2.49 1.48
C CYS A 82 -9.97 3.61 0.55
N ALA A 83 -9.04 4.11 -0.27
CA ALA A 83 -9.33 5.09 -1.32
C ALA A 83 -10.00 6.37 -0.81
N LEU A 84 -9.76 6.72 0.47
CA LEU A 84 -10.32 7.92 1.08
C LEU A 84 -9.47 9.13 0.71
N ARG A 85 -10.14 10.27 0.48
CA ARG A 85 -9.47 11.54 0.20
C ARG A 85 -8.49 11.91 1.32
N LYS A 86 -7.27 12.30 0.95
CA LYS A 86 -6.14 12.63 1.83
C LYS A 86 -5.67 11.50 2.74
N LYS A 87 -6.05 10.24 2.45
CA LYS A 87 -5.63 9.05 3.19
C LYS A 87 -5.04 8.03 2.21
N PRO A 88 -3.81 8.26 1.71
CA PRO A 88 -3.14 7.33 0.82
C PRO A 88 -2.75 6.03 1.56
N GLY A 89 -2.54 4.94 0.84
CA GLY A 89 -2.03 3.70 1.42
C GLY A 89 -0.63 3.86 2.01
N VAL A 90 -0.37 3.17 3.12
CA VAL A 90 0.92 3.13 3.81
C VAL A 90 1.55 1.75 3.61
N TYR A 91 2.81 1.76 3.21
CA TYR A 91 3.58 0.57 2.86
C TYR A 91 4.84 0.49 3.70
N THR A 92 5.28 -0.73 4.01
CA THR A 92 6.59 -0.97 4.62
C THR A 92 7.68 -0.57 3.63
N LYS A 93 8.65 0.23 4.05
CA LYS A 93 9.75 0.72 3.22
C LYS A 93 10.84 -0.34 3.05
N VAL A 94 10.77 -1.13 1.99
CA VAL A 94 11.60 -2.34 1.81
C VAL A 94 13.10 -2.05 1.77
N CYS A 95 13.51 -0.89 1.26
CA CYS A 95 14.93 -0.54 1.18
C CYS A 95 15.62 -0.54 2.56
N ASN A 96 14.89 -0.27 3.65
CA ASN A 96 15.43 -0.32 5.02
C ASN A 96 15.71 -1.75 5.51
N TYR A 97 15.14 -2.77 4.87
CA TYR A 97 15.15 -4.15 5.35
C TYR A 97 16.04 -5.09 4.52
N THR A 98 16.71 -4.59 3.48
CA THR A 98 17.51 -5.42 2.57
C THR A 98 18.58 -6.26 3.26
N SER A 99 19.29 -5.69 4.25
CA SER A 99 20.28 -6.43 5.05
C SER A 99 19.65 -7.53 5.90
N TRP A 100 18.52 -7.23 6.55
CA TRP A 100 17.79 -8.22 7.34
C TRP A 100 17.29 -9.38 6.46
N ILE A 101 16.66 -9.08 5.32
CA ILE A 101 16.17 -10.08 4.35
C ILE A 101 17.31 -10.99 3.90
N ARG A 102 18.45 -10.41 3.48
CA ARG A 102 19.62 -11.19 3.03
C ARG A 102 20.17 -12.10 4.12
N ASN A 103 20.34 -11.58 5.34
CA ASN A 103 20.86 -12.36 6.46
C ASN A 103 19.92 -13.52 6.83
N THR A 104 18.61 -13.27 6.89
CA THR A 104 17.62 -14.31 7.20
C THR A 104 17.60 -15.41 6.14
N MET A 105 17.64 -15.06 4.85
CA MET A 105 17.70 -16.05 3.77
C MET A 105 18.98 -16.89 3.79
N ALA A 106 20.11 -16.30 4.20
CA ALA A 106 21.40 -17.01 4.27
C ALA A 106 21.54 -17.90 5.52
N SER A 107 20.66 -17.75 6.52
CA SER A 107 20.71 -18.50 7.78
C SER A 107 19.84 -19.77 7.80
N GLY A 108 19.16 -20.08 6.70
CA GLY A 108 18.39 -21.32 6.50
C GLY A 108 19.13 -22.34 5.66
#